data_AF-A0AAN0R811-F1
#
_entry.id   AF-A0AAN0R811-F1
#
_cell.length_a   1.000
_cell.length_b   1.000
_cell.length_c   1.000
_cell.angle_alpha   90.00
_cell.angle_beta   90.00
_cell.angle_gamma   90.00
#
_symmetry.space_group_name_H-M   'P 1'
#
loop_
_entity.id
_entity.type
_entity.pdbx_description
1 polymer ?
#
loop_
_entity_poly.entity_id
_entity_poly.type
_entity_poly.pdbx_seq_one_letter_code
_entity_poly.pdbx_strand_id
1 'polypeptide(L)' 'MSTEREELEGFELTYSVQIDSSQLLELLVDEMDTGDSFWQTTNASGQVLDRSERYEDQARCLRDGLNKVLN' A
#
# COMPACT_ATOMS: atom_id res chain seq x y z
N MET A 1 -12.13 16.01 9.29
CA MET A 1 -11.28 16.13 8.09
C MET A 1 -9.96 15.44 8.40
N SER A 2 -9.63 14.40 7.62
CA SER A 2 -8.27 14.07 7.16
C SER A 2 -7.23 13.44 8.10
N THR A 3 -7.57 12.52 9.00
CA THR A 3 -6.54 11.73 9.74
C THR A 3 -5.73 10.79 8.85
N GLU A 4 -6.32 10.23 7.79
CA GLU A 4 -5.62 9.32 6.84
C GLU A 4 -4.55 10.01 5.98
N ARG A 5 -4.60 11.35 5.89
CA ARG A 5 -3.69 12.12 5.01
C ARG A 5 -2.40 12.52 5.73
N GLU A 6 -2.44 12.65 7.06
CA GLU A 6 -1.27 12.90 7.89
C GLU A 6 -0.44 11.63 8.09
N GLU A 7 -1.05 10.44 8.13
CA GLU A 7 -0.33 9.17 8.32
C GLU A 7 0.52 8.73 7.12
N LEU A 8 0.29 9.32 5.94
CA LEU A 8 1.02 9.04 4.70
C LEU A 8 2.06 10.10 4.34
N GLU A 9 2.17 11.17 5.13
CA GLU A 9 3.20 12.17 4.88
C GLU A 9 4.58 11.51 5.05
N GLY A 10 5.35 11.42 3.96
CA GLY A 10 6.65 10.72 3.92
C GLY A 10 6.62 9.32 3.30
N PHE A 11 5.44 8.73 3.07
CA PHE A 11 5.32 7.43 2.40
C PHE A 11 5.25 7.61 0.88
N GLU A 12 6.15 6.96 0.16
CA GLU A 12 6.25 7.01 -1.30
C GLU A 12 5.92 5.64 -1.92
N LEU A 13 5.39 5.66 -3.14
CA LEU A 13 5.09 4.43 -3.88
C LEU A 13 6.39 3.77 -4.37
N THR A 14 6.78 2.65 -3.75
CA THR A 14 8.00 1.91 -4.13
C THR A 14 7.71 0.75 -5.09
N TYR A 15 6.58 0.05 -4.93
CA TYR A 15 6.20 -1.07 -5.80
C TYR A 15 4.73 -1.00 -6.20
N SER A 16 4.43 -1.38 -7.44
CA SER A 16 3.06 -1.54 -7.95
C SER A 16 2.98 -2.80 -8.82
N VAL A 17 2.01 -3.66 -8.51
CA VAL A 17 1.78 -4.93 -9.19
C VAL A 17 0.34 -4.97 -9.69
N GLN A 18 0.15 -5.27 -10.97
CA GLN A 18 -1.17 -5.50 -11.52
C GLN A 18 -1.69 -6.87 -11.10
N ILE A 19 -2.83 -6.90 -10.40
CA ILE A 19 -3.46 -8.14 -9.95
C ILE A 19 -4.43 -8.65 -11.02
N ASP A 20 -5.25 -7.76 -11.58
CA ASP A 20 -6.14 -8.06 -12.71
C ASP A 20 -6.35 -6.85 -13.63
N SER A 21 -7.35 -6.92 -14.53
CA SER A 21 -7.66 -5.82 -15.47
C SER A 21 -8.17 -4.54 -14.80
N SER A 22 -8.50 -4.58 -13.52
CA SER A 22 -9.19 -3.52 -12.77
C SER A 22 -8.47 -3.07 -11.51
N GLN A 23 -7.54 -3.87 -10.97
CA GLN A 23 -6.90 -3.62 -9.69
C GLN A 23 -5.36 -3.70 -9.73
N LEU A 24 -4.74 -2.77 -9.00
CA LEU A 24 -3.32 -2.75 -8.67
C LEU A 24 -3.15 -2.98 -7.17
N LEU A 25 -2.11 -3.70 -6.78
CA LEU A 25 -1.57 -3.73 -5.43
C LEU A 25 -0.33 -2.85 -5.37
N GLU A 26 -0.33 -1.90 -4.45
CA GLU A 26 0.70 -0.88 -4.30
C GLU A 26 1.33 -1.02 -2.91
N LEU A 27 2.67 -0.95 -2.85
CA LEU A 27 3.43 -0.88 -1.61
C LEU A 27 3.97 0.53 -1.45
N LEU A 28 3.54 1.21 -0.39
CA LEU A 28 4.06 2.50 0.00
C LEU A 28 5.06 2.30 1.13
N VAL A 29 6.20 2.95 1.05
CA VAL A 29 7.29 2.84 2.04
C VAL A 29 7.69 4.24 2.49
N ASP A 30 7.85 4.41 3.80
CA ASP A 30 8.54 5.57 4.36
C ASP A 30 10.04 5.38 4.16
N GLU A 31 10.54 5.91 3.04
CA GLU A 31 11.97 5.83 2.70
C GLU A 31 12.83 6.83 3.49
N MET A 32 12.21 7.77 4.21
CA MET A 32 12.90 8.93 4.78
C MET A 32 13.23 8.75 6.27
N ASP A 33 12.34 8.13 7.05
CA ASP A 33 12.50 8.03 8.50
C ASP A 33 12.59 6.58 9.00
N THR A 34 11.56 5.76 8.78
CA THR A 34 11.39 4.49 9.50
C THR A 34 11.63 3.23 8.68
N GLY A 35 11.40 3.28 7.37
CA GLY A 35 11.32 2.08 6.52
C GLY A 35 9.99 1.33 6.65
N ASP A 36 9.04 1.87 7.41
CA ASP A 36 7.71 1.32 7.57
C ASP A 36 6.96 1.33 6.24
N SER A 37 5.93 0.50 6.13
CA SER A 37 5.19 0.31 4.89
C SER A 37 3.70 0.08 5.07
N PHE A 38 2.95 0.39 4.02
CA PHE A 38 1.54 0.04 3.85
C PHE A 38 1.36 -0.66 2.51
N TRP A 39 0.46 -1.63 2.46
CA TRP A 39 -0.10 -2.05 1.18
C TRP A 39 -1.44 -1.34 0.97
N GLN A 40 -1.73 -0.98 -0.28
CA GLN A 40 -3.06 -0.53 -0.68
C GLN A 40 -3.45 -1.14 -2.01
N THR A 41 -4.75 -1.24 -2.25
CA THR A 41 -5.28 -1.58 -3.56
C THR A 41 -5.87 -0.35 -4.21
N THR A 42 -5.58 -0.15 -5.49
CA THR A 42 -6.15 0.93 -6.29
C THR A 42 -6.84 0.38 -7.52
N ASN A 43 -7.87 1.09 -8.00
CA ASN A 43 -8.43 0.81 -9.31
C ASN A 43 -7.71 1.59 -10.41
N ALA A 44 -8.09 1.36 -11.67
CA ALA A 44 -7.51 2.03 -12.84
C ALA A 44 -7.62 3.58 -12.83
N SER A 45 -8.48 4.17 -11.98
CA SER A 45 -8.57 5.62 -11.81
C SER A 45 -7.69 6.16 -10.68
N GLY A 46 -6.90 5.30 -10.03
CA GLY A 46 -6.07 5.66 -8.87
C GLY A 46 -6.88 5.81 -7.57
N GLN A 47 -8.14 5.39 -7.55
CA GLN A 47 -8.93 5.39 -6.33
C GLN A 47 -8.49 4.25 -5.42
N VAL A 48 -8.16 4.56 -4.17
CA VAL A 48 -7.87 3.57 -3.13
C VAL A 48 -9.16 2.81 -2.79
N LEU A 49 -9.11 1.48 -2.91
CA LEU A 49 -10.21 0.57 -2.60
C LEU A 49 -10.08 -0.01 -1.19
N ASP A 50 -8.85 -0.33 -0.79
CA ASP A 50 -8.51 -0.87 0.53
C ASP A 50 -7.07 -0.48 0.89
N ARG A 51 -6.77 -0.41 2.18
CA ARG A 51 -5.44 -0.12 2.70
C ARG A 51 -5.21 -0.83 4.02
N SER A 52 -3.98 -1.31 4.21
CA SER A 52 -3.54 -1.96 5.43
C SER A 52 -3.27 -0.98 6.59
N GLU A 53 -3.14 -1.55 7.78
CA GLU A 53 -2.38 -0.89 8.86
C GLU A 53 -0.88 -0.84 8.52
N ARG A 54 -0.09 -0.16 9.36
CA ARG A 54 1.35 0.00 9.17
C ARG A 54 2.12 -1.29 9.45
N TYR A 55 3.17 -1.54 8.66
CA TYR A 55 4.08 -2.67 8.81
C TYR A 55 5.52 -2.19 8.91
N GLU A 56 6.25 -2.68 9.91
CA GLU A 56 7.71 -2.48 10.05
C GLU A 56 8.51 -3.39 9.09
N ASP A 57 7.90 -4.47 8.60
CA ASP A 57 8.52 -5.44 7.67
C ASP A 57 7.84 -5.38 6.30
N GLN A 58 8.57 -4.87 5.30
CA GLN A 58 8.10 -4.69 3.93
C GLN A 58 7.76 -6.01 3.23
N ALA A 59 8.55 -7.06 3.46
CA ALA A 59 8.31 -8.36 2.85
C ALA A 59 7.03 -8.98 3.39
N ARG A 60 6.79 -8.83 4.69
CA ARG A 60 5.52 -9.20 5.33
C ARG A 60 4.36 -8.37 4.79
N CYS A 61 4.53 -7.05 4.67
CA CYS A 61 3.53 -6.13 4.14
C CYS A 61 3.06 -6.55 2.75
N LEU A 62 4.00 -6.75 1.82
CA LEU A 62 3.69 -7.18 0.45
C LEU A 62 3.03 -8.55 0.42
N ARG A 63 3.53 -9.52 1.20
CA ARG A 63 2.95 -10.87 1.27
C ARG A 63 1.50 -10.83 1.75
N ASP A 64 1.23 -10.09 2.81
CA ASP A 64 -0.10 -10.02 3.40
C ASP A 64 -1.07 -9.28 2.46
N GLY A 65 -0.60 -8.27 1.73
CA GLY A 65 -1.33 -7.63 0.63
C GLY A 65 -1.66 -8.60 -0.50
N LEU A 66 -0.67 -9.34 -1.02
CA LEU A 66 -0.90 -10.35 -2.07
C LEU A 66 -1.90 -11.42 -1.61
N ASN A 67 -1.77 -11.92 -0.39
CA ASN A 67 -2.72 -12.88 0.18
C ASN A 67 -4.13 -12.29 0.33
N LYS A 68 -4.26 -10.99 0.56
CA LYS A 68 -5.55 -10.33 0.69
C LYS A 68 -6.28 -10.20 -0.65
N VAL A 69 -5.56 -9.92 -1.74
CA VAL A 69 -6.17 -9.72 -3.07
C VAL A 69 -6.33 -11.01 -3.86
N LEU A 70 -5.52 -12.04 -3.57
CA LEU A 70 -5.58 -13.33 -4.29
C LEU A 70 -6.49 -14.38 -3.64
N ASN A 71 -7.06 -14.11 -2.45
CA ASN A 71 -8.04 -14.96 -1.77
C ASN A 71 -9.46 -14.43 -1.95
#